data_AF-A0A964W2G1-F1
#
_entry.id   AF-A0A964W2G1-F1
#
_cell.length_a   1.000
_cell.length_b   1.000
_cell.length_c   1.000
_cell.angle_alpha   90.00
_cell.angle_beta   90.00
_cell.angle_gamma   90.00
#
_symmetry.space_group_name_H-M   'P 1'
#
loop_
_entity.id
_entity.type
_entity.pdbx_description
1 polymer ?
#
loop_
_entity_poly.entity_id
_entity_poly.type
_entity_poly.pdbx_seq_one_letter_code
_entity_poly.pdbx_strand_id
1 'polypeptide(L)'
;MFSISEILEILKNNGSMAIPISIFISIMISLLGILPSVFVTGANILFFGPVEGFLLSLIGESLGAYITFKVYRLGFKRRIEKLTDKYKLISQIVNSNGKKAGLLIFQGRLIPFIPSGVITLSASISNVSGGIFIIATFIGKIPSIAIEALLSYDVINIYDNWLRLIMTITGLLLMLITLRGKNYK
;
A
#
# COMPACT_ATOMS: atom_id res chain seq x y z
N MET A 1 -18.01 24.21 -26.59
CA MET A 1 -17.32 24.41 -25.30
C MET A 1 -18.23 23.83 -24.24
N PHE A 2 -17.80 22.76 -23.54
CA PHE A 2 -18.61 22.18 -22.47
C PHE A 2 -18.80 23.21 -21.35
N SER A 3 -20.02 23.40 -20.90
CA SER A 3 -20.31 24.24 -19.74
C SER A 3 -19.76 23.57 -18.48
N ILE A 4 -19.35 24.36 -17.48
CA ILE A 4 -18.84 23.85 -16.20
C ILE A 4 -19.89 22.93 -15.53
N SER A 5 -21.17 23.24 -15.72
CA SER A 5 -22.30 22.41 -15.29
C SER A 5 -22.33 21.04 -15.98
N GLU A 6 -22.12 20.96 -17.29
CA GLU A 6 -22.09 19.67 -18.01
C GLU A 6 -20.86 18.84 -17.63
N ILE A 7 -19.72 19.47 -17.38
CA ILE A 7 -18.52 18.77 -16.89
C ILE A 7 -18.76 18.22 -15.48
N LEU A 8 -19.39 19.01 -14.60
CA LEU A 8 -19.75 18.58 -13.26
C LEU A 8 -20.81 17.48 -13.28
N GLU A 9 -21.77 17.54 -14.20
CA GLU A 9 -22.82 16.54 -14.36
C GLU A 9 -22.27 15.23 -14.93
N ILE A 10 -21.38 15.28 -15.93
CA ILE A 10 -20.64 14.12 -16.44
C ILE A 10 -19.77 13.50 -15.34
N LEU A 11 -19.09 14.31 -14.52
CA LEU A 11 -18.30 13.81 -13.37
C LEU A 11 -19.18 13.19 -12.29
N LYS A 12 -20.35 13.76 -12.01
CA LYS A 12 -21.33 13.21 -11.07
C LYS A 12 -21.94 11.91 -11.58
N ASN A 13 -22.26 11.83 -12.87
CA ASN A 13 -22.91 10.69 -13.50
C ASN A 13 -21.94 9.52 -13.77
N ASN A 14 -20.64 9.82 -13.95
CA ASN A 14 -19.56 8.82 -14.06
C ASN A 14 -18.84 8.51 -12.73
N GLY A 15 -19.25 9.13 -11.61
CA GLY A 15 -18.67 8.87 -10.29
C GLY A 15 -18.79 7.40 -9.85
N SER A 16 -19.79 6.67 -10.36
CA SER A 16 -19.95 5.23 -10.15
C SER A 16 -18.83 4.39 -10.78
N MET A 17 -18.26 4.84 -11.90
CA MET A 17 -17.13 4.19 -12.59
C MET A 17 -15.78 4.53 -11.97
N ALA A 18 -15.69 5.60 -11.19
CA ALA A 18 -14.45 6.00 -10.54
C ALA A 18 -13.97 4.95 -9.51
N ILE A 19 -14.90 4.32 -8.78
CA ILE A 19 -14.59 3.23 -7.82
C ILE A 19 -13.94 2.02 -8.51
N PRO A 20 -14.56 1.38 -9.51
CA PRO A 20 -13.96 0.23 -10.18
C PRO A 20 -12.68 0.59 -10.93
N ILE A 21 -12.57 1.79 -11.50
CA ILE A 21 -11.32 2.28 -12.11
C ILE A 21 -10.20 2.39 -11.06
N SER A 22 -10.49 2.95 -9.89
CA SER A 22 -9.51 3.07 -8.81
C SER A 22 -9.04 1.70 -8.31
N ILE A 23 -9.96 0.75 -8.12
CA ILE A 23 -9.62 -0.64 -7.76
C ILE A 23 -8.76 -1.27 -8.85
N PHE A 24 -9.13 -1.09 -10.12
CA PHE A 24 -8.35 -1.61 -11.24
C PHE A 24 -6.92 -1.05 -11.27
N ILE A 25 -6.76 0.26 -11.10
CA ILE A 25 -5.45 0.93 -11.02
C ILE A 25 -4.64 0.39 -9.82
N SER A 26 -5.29 0.20 -8.67
CA SER A 26 -4.65 -0.38 -7.47
C SER A 26 -4.11 -1.79 -7.75
N ILE A 27 -4.88 -2.61 -8.47
CA ILE A 27 -4.45 -3.95 -8.89
C ILE A 27 -3.25 -3.85 -9.84
N MET A 28 -3.29 -2.97 -10.84
CA MET A 28 -2.19 -2.79 -11.80
C MET A 28 -0.90 -2.35 -11.10
N ILE A 29 -0.97 -1.37 -10.19
CA ILE A 29 0.18 -0.90 -9.42
C ILE A 29 0.74 -2.00 -8.52
N SER A 30 -0.14 -2.79 -7.89
CA SER A 30 0.29 -3.95 -7.11
C SER A 30 0.99 -5.00 -7.98
N LEU A 31 0.49 -5.27 -9.19
CA LEU A 31 1.09 -6.23 -10.12
C LEU A 31 2.47 -5.80 -10.62
N LEU A 32 2.64 -4.50 -10.89
CA LEU A 32 3.94 -3.92 -11.21
C LEU A 32 4.92 -4.05 -10.04
N GLY A 33 4.42 -3.92 -8.81
CA GLY A 33 5.13 -4.23 -7.58
C GLY A 33 6.26 -3.28 -7.20
N ILE A 34 6.56 -2.30 -8.04
CA ILE A 34 7.65 -1.31 -7.87
C ILE A 34 7.16 0.07 -7.46
N LEU A 35 5.90 0.42 -7.75
CA LEU A 35 5.34 1.73 -7.42
C LEU A 35 4.80 1.74 -5.97
N PRO A 36 5.14 2.76 -5.16
CA PRO A 36 4.47 3.02 -3.90
C PRO A 36 2.97 3.25 -4.10
N SER A 37 2.15 2.67 -3.22
CA SER A 37 0.69 2.79 -3.30
C SER A 37 0.16 4.18 -2.96
N VAL A 38 0.95 5.00 -2.23
CA VAL A 38 0.58 6.36 -1.81
C VAL A 38 0.06 7.23 -2.96
N PHE A 39 0.53 7.03 -4.19
CA PHE A 39 0.02 7.80 -5.34
C PHE A 39 -1.46 7.50 -5.61
N VAL A 40 -1.88 6.25 -5.48
CA VAL A 40 -3.28 5.84 -5.60
C VAL A 40 -4.06 6.30 -4.38
N THR A 41 -3.48 6.17 -3.19
CA THR A 41 -4.10 6.67 -1.96
C THR A 41 -4.38 8.16 -2.05
N GLY A 42 -3.39 8.97 -2.45
CA GLY A 42 -3.56 10.41 -2.62
C GLY A 42 -4.60 10.77 -3.67
N ALA A 43 -4.63 10.07 -4.80
CA ALA A 43 -5.70 10.24 -5.79
C ALA A 43 -7.08 9.90 -5.20
N ASN A 44 -7.21 8.80 -4.46
CA ASN A 44 -8.47 8.43 -3.83
C ASN A 44 -8.92 9.46 -2.78
N ILE A 45 -7.99 9.99 -1.98
CA ILE A 45 -8.28 11.03 -0.99
C ILE A 45 -8.72 12.33 -1.66
N LEU A 46 -8.08 12.71 -2.78
CA LEU A 46 -8.42 13.89 -3.55
C LEU A 46 -9.83 13.79 -4.17
N PHE A 47 -10.18 12.62 -4.71
CA PHE A 47 -11.43 12.42 -5.45
C PHE A 47 -12.62 12.06 -4.57
N PHE A 48 -12.43 11.21 -3.55
CA PHE A 48 -13.51 10.67 -2.74
C PHE A 48 -13.57 11.26 -1.32
N GLY A 49 -12.57 12.04 -0.92
CA GLY A 49 -12.44 12.54 0.45
C GLY A 49 -11.65 11.61 1.37
N PRO A 50 -11.35 12.05 2.60
CA PRO A 50 -10.41 11.37 3.47
C PRO A 50 -10.88 9.99 3.95
N VAL A 51 -12.18 9.83 4.21
CA VAL A 51 -12.73 8.59 4.78
C VAL A 51 -12.97 7.55 3.67
N GLU A 52 -13.72 7.94 2.64
CA GLU A 52 -14.05 7.08 1.51
C GLU A 52 -12.80 6.74 0.70
N GLY A 53 -11.90 7.70 0.50
CA GLY A 53 -10.62 7.49 -0.16
C GLY A 53 -9.72 6.52 0.60
N PHE A 54 -9.71 6.59 1.94
CA PHE A 54 -9.02 5.61 2.79
C PHE A 54 -9.60 4.20 2.61
N LEU A 55 -10.92 4.04 2.71
CA LEU A 55 -11.59 2.74 2.58
C LEU A 55 -11.38 2.13 1.20
N LEU A 56 -11.52 2.94 0.14
CA LEU A 56 -11.31 2.51 -1.23
C LEU A 56 -9.86 2.07 -1.47
N SER A 57 -8.89 2.81 -0.94
CA SER A 57 -7.47 2.44 -1.02
C SER A 57 -7.20 1.13 -0.28
N LEU A 58 -7.76 0.96 0.93
CA LEU A 58 -7.59 -0.26 1.72
C LEU A 58 -8.13 -1.50 0.98
N ILE A 59 -9.31 -1.39 0.39
CA ILE A 59 -9.93 -2.47 -0.38
C ILE A 59 -9.14 -2.74 -1.66
N GLY A 60 -8.86 -1.70 -2.45
CA GLY A 60 -8.16 -1.79 -3.73
C GLY A 60 -6.75 -2.38 -3.58
N GLU A 61 -5.99 -1.93 -2.59
CA GLU A 61 -4.65 -2.44 -2.32
C GLU A 61 -4.66 -3.87 -1.79
N SER A 62 -5.61 -4.22 -0.91
CA SER A 62 -5.71 -5.58 -0.36
C SER A 62 -6.10 -6.59 -1.46
N LEU A 63 -7.06 -6.23 -2.30
CA LEU A 63 -7.46 -7.03 -3.47
C LEU A 63 -6.31 -7.14 -4.48
N GLY A 64 -5.68 -6.02 -4.83
CA GLY A 64 -4.51 -5.96 -5.72
C GLY A 64 -3.38 -6.85 -5.22
N ALA A 65 -3.05 -6.76 -3.93
CA ALA A 65 -2.02 -7.57 -3.30
C ALA A 65 -2.35 -9.07 -3.34
N TYR A 66 -3.61 -9.45 -3.15
CA TYR A 66 -4.03 -10.85 -3.21
C TYR A 66 -4.02 -11.44 -4.62
N ILE A 67 -4.46 -10.67 -5.61
CA ILE A 67 -4.35 -11.07 -7.03
C ILE A 67 -2.87 -11.21 -7.39
N THR A 68 -2.05 -10.22 -7.04
CA THR A 68 -0.61 -10.23 -7.29
C THR A 68 0.07 -11.41 -6.59
N PHE A 69 -0.30 -11.73 -5.35
CA PHE A 69 0.20 -12.88 -4.62
C PHE A 69 -0.04 -14.19 -5.36
N LYS A 70 -1.24 -14.39 -5.89
CA LYS A 70 -1.56 -15.57 -6.70
C LYS A 70 -0.72 -15.61 -7.97
N VAL A 71 -0.65 -14.50 -8.71
CA VAL A 71 0.13 -14.39 -9.95
C VAL A 71 1.61 -14.67 -9.70
N TYR A 72 2.21 -14.04 -8.68
CA TYR A 72 3.63 -14.21 -8.36
C TYR A 72 3.96 -15.65 -7.93
N ARG A 73 3.04 -16.30 -7.22
CA ARG A 73 3.20 -17.70 -6.79
C ARG A 73 3.30 -18.68 -7.96
N LEU A 74 2.75 -18.35 -9.13
CA LEU A 74 2.79 -19.21 -10.32
C LEU A 74 4.16 -19.24 -11.03
N GLY A 75 5.05 -18.27 -10.83
CA GLY A 75 6.27 -18.22 -11.66
C GLY A 75 7.46 -17.37 -11.22
N PHE A 76 7.42 -16.65 -10.11
CA PHE A 76 8.44 -15.62 -9.80
C PHE A 76 9.52 -16.01 -8.79
N LYS A 77 9.74 -17.32 -8.54
CA LYS A 77 10.69 -17.80 -7.52
C LYS A 77 12.15 -17.32 -7.71
N ARG A 78 12.62 -17.14 -8.94
CA ARG A 78 14.03 -16.79 -9.26
C ARG A 78 14.43 -15.32 -9.05
N ARG A 79 13.48 -14.40 -8.80
CA ARG A 79 13.78 -12.95 -8.70
C ARG A 79 14.00 -12.41 -7.27
N ILE A 80 13.82 -13.23 -6.23
CA ILE A 80 13.93 -12.77 -4.84
C ILE A 80 15.34 -12.89 -4.24
N GLU A 81 16.24 -13.69 -4.82
CA GLU A 81 17.53 -14.05 -4.21
C GLU A 81 18.35 -12.82 -3.82
N LYS A 82 18.40 -11.80 -4.69
CA LYS A 82 19.09 -10.52 -4.40
C LYS A 82 18.44 -9.68 -3.30
N LEU A 83 17.14 -9.84 -3.06
CA LEU A 83 16.38 -9.11 -2.04
C LEU A 83 16.50 -9.77 -0.66
N THR A 84 16.55 -11.11 -0.63
CA THR A 84 16.73 -11.88 0.62
C THR A 84 18.07 -11.58 1.29
N ASP A 85 19.12 -11.31 0.52
CA ASP A 85 20.45 -10.97 1.05
C ASP A 85 20.50 -9.55 1.63
N LYS A 86 19.68 -8.65 1.09
CA LYS A 86 19.71 -7.22 1.46
C LYS A 86 18.82 -6.88 2.66
N TYR A 87 17.72 -7.60 2.86
CA TYR A 87 16.71 -7.25 3.86
C TYR A 87 16.30 -8.45 4.73
N LYS A 88 16.62 -8.36 6.03
CA LYS A 88 16.30 -9.39 7.03
C LYS A 88 14.82 -9.78 7.07
N LEU A 89 13.91 -8.80 7.00
CA LEU A 89 12.47 -9.07 7.02
C LEU A 89 12.02 -9.91 5.80
N ILE A 90 12.56 -9.62 4.61
CA ILE A 90 12.25 -10.37 3.37
C ILE A 90 12.72 -11.81 3.52
N SER A 91 13.96 -12.01 3.95
CA SER A 91 14.51 -13.35 4.22
C SER A 91 13.69 -14.13 5.25
N GLN A 92 13.26 -13.47 6.33
CA GLN A 92 12.42 -14.09 7.35
C GLN A 92 11.05 -14.49 6.81
N ILE A 93 10.40 -13.65 5.98
CA ILE A 93 9.12 -13.99 5.36
C ILE A 93 9.28 -15.22 4.47
N VAL A 94 10.25 -15.20 3.55
CA VAL A 94 10.49 -16.28 2.57
C VAL A 94 10.73 -17.62 3.27
N ASN A 95 11.53 -17.63 4.34
CA ASN A 95 11.91 -18.84 5.08
C ASN A 95 10.90 -19.26 6.17
N SER A 96 9.75 -18.59 6.27
CA SER A 96 8.72 -18.88 7.27
C SER A 96 7.49 -19.54 6.65
N ASN A 97 6.60 -20.02 7.50
CA ASN A 97 5.38 -20.72 7.11
C ASN A 97 4.19 -20.35 8.02
N GLY A 98 2.99 -20.67 7.55
CA GLY A 98 1.75 -20.56 8.32
C GLY A 98 1.57 -19.20 9.03
N LYS A 99 1.22 -19.25 10.32
CA LYS A 99 0.96 -18.04 11.14
C LYS A 99 2.20 -17.16 11.32
N LYS A 100 3.40 -17.75 11.40
CA LYS A 100 4.66 -16.99 11.55
C LYS A 100 4.93 -16.13 10.32
N ALA A 101 4.72 -16.68 9.13
CA ALA A 101 4.79 -15.90 7.89
C ALA A 101 3.74 -14.78 7.88
N GLY A 102 2.50 -15.08 8.30
CA GLY A 102 1.44 -14.08 8.45
C GLY A 102 1.84 -12.90 9.34
N LEU A 103 2.45 -13.16 10.50
CA LEU A 103 2.90 -12.11 11.41
C LEU A 103 4.00 -11.23 10.80
N LEU A 104 4.95 -11.83 10.10
CA LEU A 104 6.03 -11.08 9.43
C LEU A 104 5.50 -10.24 8.26
N ILE A 105 4.53 -10.77 7.51
CA ILE A 105 3.82 -10.03 6.47
C ILE A 105 3.10 -8.84 7.09
N PHE A 106 2.33 -9.05 8.16
CA PHE A 106 1.65 -7.98 8.89
C PHE A 106 2.64 -6.89 9.32
N GLN A 107 3.77 -7.24 9.94
CA GLN A 107 4.80 -6.28 10.32
C GLN A 107 5.35 -5.48 9.14
N GLY A 108 5.59 -6.13 8.00
CA GLY A 108 6.04 -5.45 6.79
C GLY A 108 5.00 -4.49 6.21
N ARG A 109 3.71 -4.75 6.42
CA ARG A 109 2.60 -3.92 5.92
C ARG A 109 2.31 -2.70 6.79
N LEU A 110 2.72 -2.72 8.07
CA LEU A 110 2.60 -1.57 8.97
C LEU A 110 3.46 -0.38 8.53
N ILE A 111 4.55 -0.64 7.80
CA ILE A 111 5.49 0.40 7.39
C ILE A 111 4.92 1.10 6.14
N PRO A 112 4.60 2.41 6.21
CA PRO A 112 4.05 3.14 5.08
C PRO A 112 5.08 3.27 3.96
N PHE A 113 4.58 3.49 2.74
CA PHE A 113 5.40 3.73 1.53
C PHE A 113 6.29 2.57 1.06
N ILE A 114 6.30 1.42 1.75
CA ILE A 114 6.95 0.22 1.22
C ILE A 114 6.20 -0.23 -0.04
N PRO A 115 6.91 -0.41 -1.19
CA PRO A 115 6.28 -0.93 -2.40
C PRO A 115 5.60 -2.28 -2.13
N SER A 116 4.30 -2.34 -2.37
CA SER A 116 3.47 -3.49 -2.00
C SER A 116 3.99 -4.80 -2.59
N GLY A 117 4.55 -4.75 -3.80
CA GLY A 117 5.11 -5.90 -4.49
C GLY A 117 6.26 -6.59 -3.75
N VAL A 118 7.06 -5.86 -2.97
CA VAL A 118 8.19 -6.44 -2.21
C VAL A 118 7.67 -7.43 -1.17
N ILE A 119 6.70 -7.02 -0.36
CA ILE A 119 6.09 -7.89 0.66
C ILE A 119 5.28 -9.00 -0.01
N THR A 120 4.53 -8.69 -1.07
CA THR A 120 3.72 -9.67 -1.81
C THR A 120 4.58 -10.77 -2.45
N LEU A 121 5.70 -10.41 -3.07
CA LEU A 121 6.63 -11.37 -3.68
C LEU A 121 7.26 -12.27 -2.63
N SER A 122 7.73 -11.69 -1.53
CA SER A 122 8.29 -12.44 -0.39
C SER A 122 7.28 -13.46 0.13
N ALA A 123 6.03 -13.04 0.32
CA ALA A 123 4.94 -13.91 0.76
C ALA A 123 4.61 -15.00 -0.26
N SER A 124 4.56 -14.68 -1.56
CA SER A 124 4.19 -15.64 -2.61
C SER A 124 5.16 -16.82 -2.70
N ILE A 125 6.44 -16.60 -2.36
CA ILE A 125 7.49 -17.62 -2.37
C ILE A 125 7.50 -18.44 -1.08
N SER A 126 7.09 -17.83 0.04
CA SER A 126 6.92 -18.52 1.33
C SER A 126 5.80 -19.57 1.29
N ASN A 127 5.75 -20.44 2.30
CA ASN A 127 4.69 -21.43 2.50
C ASN A 127 3.46 -20.88 3.25
N VAL A 128 3.15 -19.59 3.12
CA VAL A 128 1.93 -18.99 3.69
C VAL A 128 0.70 -19.32 2.85
N SER A 129 -0.46 -19.58 3.47
CA SER A 129 -1.72 -19.76 2.75
C SER A 129 -2.29 -18.41 2.28
N GLY A 130 -3.11 -18.43 1.21
CA GLY A 130 -3.74 -17.21 0.70
C GLY A 130 -4.63 -16.51 1.72
N GLY A 131 -5.35 -17.27 2.56
CA GLY A 131 -6.19 -16.74 3.64
C GLY A 131 -5.40 -15.99 4.71
N ILE A 132 -4.28 -16.57 5.18
CA ILE A 132 -3.40 -15.89 6.15
C ILE A 132 -2.79 -14.64 5.51
N PHE A 133 -2.38 -14.71 4.24
CA PHE A 133 -1.83 -13.56 3.52
C PHE A 133 -2.81 -12.39 3.42
N ILE A 134 -4.05 -12.62 3.01
CA ILE A 134 -5.03 -11.53 2.84
C ILE A 134 -5.42 -10.90 4.18
N ILE A 135 -5.61 -11.70 5.24
CA ILE A 135 -5.92 -11.17 6.58
C ILE A 135 -4.77 -10.33 7.12
N ALA A 136 -3.53 -10.86 7.05
CA ALA A 136 -2.34 -10.13 7.49
C ALA A 136 -2.14 -8.84 6.68
N THR A 137 -2.40 -8.87 5.37
CA THR A 137 -2.27 -7.71 4.50
C THR A 137 -3.33 -6.67 4.79
N PHE A 138 -4.60 -7.05 4.89
CA PHE A 138 -5.70 -6.13 5.13
C PHE A 138 -5.52 -5.40 6.46
N ILE A 139 -5.30 -6.14 7.56
CA ILE A 139 -5.12 -5.53 8.89
C ILE A 139 -3.82 -4.72 8.94
N GLY A 140 -2.73 -5.25 8.37
CA GLY A 140 -1.43 -4.57 8.37
C GLY A 140 -1.41 -3.28 7.55
N LYS A 141 -2.26 -3.17 6.52
CA LYS A 141 -2.36 -1.97 5.68
C LYS A 141 -3.15 -0.83 6.32
N ILE A 142 -4.03 -1.11 7.30
CA ILE A 142 -4.82 -0.06 7.97
C ILE A 142 -3.92 1.08 8.50
N PRO A 143 -2.86 0.82 9.29
CA PRO A 143 -2.02 1.92 9.79
C PRO A 143 -1.19 2.60 8.70
N SER A 144 -0.65 1.86 7.73
CA SER A 144 0.14 2.42 6.62
C SER A 144 -0.71 3.35 5.76
N ILE A 145 -1.90 2.90 5.35
CA ILE A 145 -2.81 3.70 4.51
C ILE A 145 -3.36 4.89 5.31
N ALA A 146 -3.59 4.77 6.62
CA ALA A 146 -4.02 5.90 7.43
C ALA A 146 -2.98 7.03 7.45
N ILE A 147 -1.68 6.68 7.58
CA ILE A 147 -0.59 7.67 7.50
C ILE A 147 -0.47 8.25 6.10
N GLU A 148 -0.57 7.40 5.06
CA GLU A 148 -0.53 7.84 3.65
C GLU A 148 -1.70 8.77 3.32
N ALA A 149 -2.89 8.47 3.83
CA ALA A 149 -4.10 9.28 3.67
C ALA A 149 -3.99 10.63 4.39
N LEU A 150 -3.53 10.63 5.64
CA LEU A 150 -3.31 11.85 6.41
C LEU A 150 -2.30 12.76 5.72
N LEU A 151 -1.15 12.20 5.32
CA LEU A 151 -0.12 12.95 4.59
C LEU A 151 -0.65 13.50 3.27
N SER A 152 -1.40 12.70 2.51
CA SER A 152 -2.01 13.15 1.25
C SER A 152 -3.01 14.29 1.49
N TYR A 153 -3.89 14.15 2.47
CA TYR A 153 -4.88 15.16 2.83
C TYR A 153 -4.24 16.47 3.28
N ASP A 154 -3.19 16.39 4.10
CA ASP A 154 -2.48 17.55 4.62
C ASP A 154 -1.67 18.26 3.52
N VAL A 155 -1.11 17.51 2.56
CA VAL A 155 -0.45 18.10 1.38
C VAL A 155 -1.45 18.81 0.47
N ILE A 156 -2.62 18.23 0.25
CA ILE A 156 -3.69 18.84 -0.57
C ILE A 156 -4.20 20.13 0.10
N ASN A 157 -4.33 20.13 1.43
CA ASN A 157 -4.86 21.24 2.23
C ASN A 157 -3.75 21.93 3.04
N ILE A 158 -2.60 22.20 2.40
CA ILE A 158 -1.38 22.64 3.10
C ILE A 158 -1.57 23.94 3.88
N TYR A 159 -2.36 24.88 3.35
CA TYR A 159 -2.58 26.18 4.00
C TYR A 159 -3.26 26.04 5.36
N ASP A 160 -4.16 25.09 5.51
CA ASP A 160 -4.89 24.84 6.76
C ASP A 160 -4.13 23.90 7.71
N ASN A 161 -3.29 23.01 7.16
CA ASN A 161 -2.76 21.86 7.88
C ASN A 161 -1.22 21.77 7.98
N TRP A 162 -0.50 22.83 7.62
CA TRP A 162 0.97 22.84 7.55
C TRP A 162 1.66 22.36 8.84
N LEU A 163 1.14 22.69 10.04
CA LEU A 163 1.69 22.21 11.31
C LEU A 163 1.61 20.68 11.44
N ARG A 164 0.44 20.10 11.12
CA ARG A 164 0.22 18.65 11.18
C ARG A 164 1.05 17.92 10.13
N LEU A 165 1.23 18.53 8.95
CA LEU A 165 2.11 18.03 7.90
C LEU A 165 3.56 17.93 8.40
N ILE A 166 4.09 18.99 9.03
CA ILE A 166 5.45 19.01 9.58
C ILE A 166 5.62 17.92 10.65
N MET A 167 4.65 17.79 11.56
CA MET A 167 4.68 16.73 12.59
C MET A 167 4.71 15.34 11.97
N THR A 168 3.88 15.09 10.96
CA THR A 168 3.79 13.81 10.26
C THR A 168 5.10 13.48 9.53
N ILE A 169 5.66 14.43 8.79
CA ILE A 169 6.95 14.27 8.10
C ILE A 169 8.08 14.02 9.10
N THR A 170 8.13 14.77 10.20
CA THR A 170 9.15 14.60 11.24
C THR A 170 9.04 13.22 11.89
N GLY A 171 7.83 12.77 12.22
CA GLY A 171 7.57 11.43 12.74
C GLY A 171 8.03 10.32 11.79
N LEU A 172 7.76 10.47 10.49
CA LEU A 172 8.24 9.55 9.45
C LEU A 172 9.76 9.53 9.33
N LEU A 173 10.42 10.69 9.40
CA LEU A 173 11.88 10.77 9.38
C LEU A 173 12.51 10.08 10.60
N LEU A 174 11.97 10.31 11.81
CA LEU A 174 12.43 9.63 13.02
C LEU A 174 12.23 8.11 12.95
N MET A 175 11.09 7.67 12.42
CA MET A 175 10.82 6.26 12.14
C MET A 175 11.87 5.68 11.18
N LEU A 176 12.20 6.38 10.09
CA LEU A 176 13.21 5.91 9.13
C LEU A 176 14.62 5.84 9.74
N ILE A 177 15.00 6.82 10.56
CA ILE A 177 16.31 6.85 11.24
C ILE A 177 16.42 5.67 12.22
N THR A 178 15.39 5.41 13.03
CA THR A 178 15.40 4.30 14.00
C THR A 178 15.44 2.93 13.32
N LEU A 179 14.77 2.77 12.18
CA LEU A 179 14.85 1.55 11.36
C LEU A 179 16.22 1.35 10.72
N ARG A 180 16.91 2.43 10.29
CA ARG A 180 18.28 2.35 9.75
C ARG A 180 19.33 2.06 10.84
N GLY A 181 19.19 2.64 12.03
CA GLY A 181 20.12 2.44 13.14
C GLY A 181 20.20 1.00 13.66
N LYS A 182 19.13 0.21 13.48
CA LYS A 182 19.12 -1.23 13.83
C LYS A 182 19.89 -2.13 12.86
N ASN A 183 20.23 -1.66 11.66
CA ASN A 183 20.95 -2.45 10.66
C ASN A 183 22.49 -2.33 10.75
N TYR A 184 23.02 -1.58 11.73
CA TYR A 184 24.45 -1.42 11.99
C TYR A 184 24.95 -2.22 13.22
N LYS A 185 24.18 -3.22 13.69
CA LYS A 185 24.60 -4.15 14.74
C LYS A 185 24.43 -5.60 14.29
#